data_AF-A0A7C7LY39-F1
#
_entry.id   AF-A0A7C7LY39-F1
#
_cell.length_a   1.000
_cell.length_b   1.000
_cell.length_c   1.000
_cell.angle_alpha   90.00
_cell.angle_beta   90.00
_cell.angle_gamma   90.00
#
_symmetry.space_group_name_H-M   'P 1'
#
loop_
_entity.id
_entity.type
_entity.pdbx_description
1 polymer ?
#
loop_
_entity_poly.entity_id
_entity_poly.type
_entity_poly.pdbx_seq_one_letter_code
_entity_poly.pdbx_strand_id
1 'polypeptide(L)'
;MTITQFKDYLVDEVFALLGDSLSVKRMFGGFGLYLDGRIFAVVLSDGQLALKVGDNNRQDFIDTGCKQWVYEGHKNKKPTTMPYWYAPALLFDDQLVAAEWARKSAVNSQ
;
A
#
# COMPACT_ATOMS: atom_id res chain seq x y z
N MET A 1 -0.22 -12.57 13.59
CA MET A 1 -1.07 -12.55 12.39
C MET A 1 -0.23 -12.97 11.19
N THR A 2 -0.72 -13.86 10.33
CA THR A 2 -0.03 -14.21 9.08
C THR A 2 -0.22 -13.12 8.02
N ILE A 3 0.61 -13.09 6.98
CA ILE A 3 0.44 -12.12 5.88
C ILE A 3 -0.89 -12.30 5.14
N THR A 4 -1.41 -13.52 5.08
CA THR A 4 -2.72 -13.81 4.50
C THR A 4 -3.82 -13.22 5.37
N GLN A 5 -3.77 -13.43 6.68
CA GLN A 5 -4.73 -12.83 7.63
C GLN A 5 -4.66 -11.30 7.61
N PHE A 6 -3.46 -10.72 7.47
CA PHE A 6 -3.32 -9.27 7.36
C PHE A 6 -3.96 -8.76 6.08
N LYS A 7 -3.74 -9.44 4.95
CA LYS A 7 -4.40 -9.12 3.69
C LYS A 7 -5.92 -9.20 3.82
N ASP A 8 -6.45 -10.22 4.49
CA ASP A 8 -7.90 -10.38 4.70
C ASP A 8 -8.45 -9.20 5.53
N TYR A 9 -7.80 -8.86 6.65
CA TYR A 9 -8.13 -7.67 7.45
C TYR A 9 -8.10 -6.37 6.61
N LEU A 10 -7.12 -6.21 5.73
CA LEU A 10 -7.05 -5.03 4.86
C LEU A 10 -8.23 -4.96 3.90
N VAL A 11 -8.67 -6.09 3.34
CA VAL A 11 -9.77 -6.15 2.38
C VAL A 11 -11.12 -5.97 3.07
N ASP A 12 -11.32 -6.71 4.16
CA ASP A 12 -12.63 -6.86 4.80
C ASP A 12 -12.95 -5.70 5.76
N GLU A 13 -11.93 -5.06 6.33
CA GLU A 13 -12.10 -3.99 7.33
C GLU A 13 -11.53 -2.66 6.85
N VAL A 14 -10.24 -2.58 6.56
CA VAL A 14 -9.57 -1.28 6.29
C VAL A 14 -10.05 -0.64 5.00
N PHE A 15 -10.13 -1.44 3.93
CA PHE A 15 -10.53 -0.99 2.60
C PHE A 15 -11.93 -1.46 2.20
N ALA A 16 -12.77 -1.83 3.16
CA ALA A 16 -14.12 -2.33 2.93
C ALA A 16 -14.96 -1.40 2.03
N LEU A 17 -14.79 -0.08 2.19
CA LEU A 17 -15.52 0.94 1.41
C LEU A 17 -15.11 1.02 -0.06
N LEU A 18 -14.06 0.32 -0.49
CA LEU A 18 -13.69 0.22 -1.91
C LEU A 18 -14.55 -0.81 -2.66
N GLY A 19 -15.16 -1.77 -1.94
CA GLY A 19 -16.07 -2.77 -2.52
C GLY A 19 -15.48 -3.50 -3.73
N ASP A 20 -16.31 -3.67 -4.77
CA ASP A 20 -15.97 -4.44 -5.98
C ASP A 20 -14.80 -3.86 -6.79
N SER A 21 -14.43 -2.59 -6.57
CA SER A 21 -13.27 -1.98 -7.22
C SER A 21 -11.94 -2.51 -6.66
N LEU A 22 -11.94 -3.12 -5.46
CA LEU A 22 -10.76 -3.68 -4.82
C LEU A 22 -10.48 -5.11 -5.32
N SER A 23 -9.26 -5.35 -5.78
CA SER A 23 -8.78 -6.70 -6.09
C SER A 23 -7.37 -6.93 -5.55
N VAL A 24 -7.04 -8.19 -5.28
CA VAL A 24 -5.76 -8.59 -4.69
C VAL A 24 -5.07 -9.60 -5.60
N LYS A 25 -3.76 -9.42 -5.81
CA LYS A 25 -2.91 -10.40 -6.50
C LYS A 25 -1.70 -10.75 -5.65
N ARG A 26 -1.31 -12.03 -5.64
CA ARG A 26 -0.09 -12.46 -4.97
C ARG A 26 1.14 -11.96 -5.74
N MET A 27 2.09 -11.33 -5.05
CA MET A 27 3.29 -10.76 -5.66
C MET A 27 4.50 -10.91 -4.72
N PHE A 28 5.60 -11.47 -5.23
CA PHE A 28 6.93 -11.47 -4.57
C PHE A 28 6.94 -11.70 -3.05
N GLY A 29 6.26 -12.76 -2.58
CA GLY A 29 6.23 -13.10 -1.15
C GLY A 29 5.20 -12.33 -0.30
N GLY A 30 4.44 -11.42 -0.92
CA GLY A 30 3.31 -10.71 -0.32
C GLY A 30 2.14 -10.55 -1.28
N PHE A 31 1.45 -9.41 -1.21
CA PHE A 31 0.24 -9.13 -2.00
C PHE A 31 0.27 -7.72 -2.59
N GLY A 32 -0.15 -7.57 -3.83
CA GLY A 32 -0.51 -6.27 -4.41
C GLY A 32 -2.01 -6.04 -4.29
N LEU A 33 -2.39 -4.83 -3.87
CA LEU A 33 -3.78 -4.38 -3.84
C LEU A 33 -4.01 -3.42 -5.01
N TYR A 34 -5.12 -3.63 -5.70
CA TYR A 34 -5.49 -2.95 -6.93
C TYR A 34 -6.87 -2.32 -6.77
N LEU A 35 -7.00 -1.09 -7.26
CA LEU A 35 -8.26 -0.36 -7.33
C LEU A 35 -8.58 -0.14 -8.81
N ASP A 36 -9.69 -0.68 -9.29
CA ASP A 36 -10.09 -0.66 -10.71
C ASP A 36 -8.96 -1.13 -11.65
N GLY A 37 -8.27 -2.21 -11.23
CA GLY A 37 -7.14 -2.79 -11.98
C GLY A 37 -5.81 -2.05 -11.85
N ARG A 38 -5.75 -0.92 -11.12
CA ARG A 38 -4.53 -0.13 -10.89
C ARG A 38 -3.93 -0.44 -9.54
N ILE A 39 -2.64 -0.79 -9.49
CA ILE A 39 -1.97 -1.05 -8.21
C ILE A 39 -1.94 0.23 -7.37
N PHE A 40 -2.33 0.16 -6.11
CA PHE A 40 -2.28 1.30 -5.20
C PHE A 40 -1.55 0.98 -3.90
N ALA A 41 -1.41 -0.29 -3.53
CA ALA A 41 -0.68 -0.70 -2.34
C ALA A 41 -0.03 -2.08 -2.49
N VAL A 42 0.92 -2.37 -1.60
CA VAL A 42 1.55 -3.67 -1.43
C VAL A 42 1.58 -4.06 0.05
N VAL A 43 1.26 -5.31 0.33
CA VAL A 43 1.55 -5.99 1.59
C VAL A 43 2.92 -6.64 1.45
N LEU A 44 3.86 -6.17 2.25
CA LEU A 44 5.23 -6.67 2.29
C LEU A 44 5.30 -7.98 3.09
N SER A 45 6.32 -8.80 2.82
CA SER A 45 6.49 -10.12 3.44
C SER A 45 6.64 -10.10 4.97
N ASP A 46 7.02 -8.95 5.53
CA ASP A 46 7.14 -8.68 6.96
C ASP A 46 5.81 -8.25 7.61
N GLY A 47 4.71 -8.21 6.85
CA GLY A 47 3.39 -7.86 7.35
C GLY A 47 3.14 -6.36 7.44
N GLN A 48 3.85 -5.55 6.65
CA GLN A 48 3.60 -4.10 6.57
C GLN A 48 2.84 -3.73 5.30
N LEU A 49 2.02 -2.68 5.38
CA LEU A 49 1.33 -2.08 4.25
C LEU A 49 2.15 -0.88 3.74
N ALA A 50 2.37 -0.82 2.43
CA ALA A 50 2.95 0.34 1.77
C ALA A 50 2.07 0.78 0.60
N LEU A 51 1.79 2.08 0.51
CA LEU A 51 0.97 2.69 -0.54
C LEU A 51 1.85 3.26 -1.64
N LYS A 52 1.33 3.29 -2.86
CA LYS A 52 2.01 3.88 -4.00
C LYS A 52 1.99 5.41 -3.93
N VAL A 53 3.16 6.01 -4.03
CA VAL A 53 3.36 7.45 -3.93
C VAL A 53 3.91 7.99 -5.24
N GLY A 54 3.23 9.00 -5.78
CA GLY A 54 3.68 9.83 -6.88
C GLY A 54 3.61 11.30 -6.51
N ASP A 55 3.72 12.18 -7.49
CA ASP A 55 3.85 13.62 -7.22
C ASP A 55 2.56 14.25 -6.68
N ASN A 56 1.41 13.63 -6.92
CA ASN A 56 0.10 14.15 -6.49
C ASN A 56 -0.23 13.88 -5.01
N ASN A 57 0.43 12.93 -4.35
CA ASN A 57 0.13 12.51 -2.98
C ASN A 57 1.36 12.50 -2.08
N ARG A 58 2.56 12.77 -2.60
CA ARG A 58 3.82 12.73 -1.83
C ARG A 58 3.78 13.61 -0.58
N GLN A 59 3.21 14.81 -0.68
CA GLN A 59 3.18 15.74 0.46
C GLN A 59 2.38 15.16 1.64
N ASP A 60 1.25 14.51 1.36
CA ASP A 60 0.43 13.84 2.38
C ASP A 60 1.27 12.86 3.22
N PHE A 61 2.17 12.09 2.58
CA PHE A 61 3.05 11.14 3.30
C PHE A 61 4.17 11.83 4.09
N ILE A 62 4.69 12.95 3.58
CA ILE A 62 5.71 13.74 4.28
C ILE A 62 5.11 14.34 5.55
N ASP A 63 3.90 14.91 5.44
CA ASP A 63 3.21 15.57 6.55
C ASP A 63 2.83 14.59 7.66
N THR A 64 2.56 13.32 7.32
CA THR A 64 2.33 12.24 8.29
C THR A 64 3.62 11.60 8.82
N GLY A 65 4.80 12.03 8.36
CA GLY A 65 6.09 11.48 8.77
C GLY A 65 6.33 10.05 8.29
N CYS A 66 5.64 9.62 7.22
CA CYS A 66 5.82 8.28 6.66
C CYS A 66 7.20 8.13 6.01
N LYS A 67 7.66 6.89 5.89
CA LYS A 67 8.96 6.57 5.29
C LYS A 67 8.77 5.84 3.96
N GLN A 68 9.60 6.18 2.98
CA GLN A 68 9.68 5.42 1.74
C GLN A 68 10.22 4.02 2.01
N TRP A 69 9.59 3.01 1.43
CA TRP A 69 10.08 1.65 1.45
C TRP A 69 11.29 1.51 0.54
N VAL A 70 12.37 0.95 1.08
CA VAL A 70 13.62 0.69 0.37
C VAL A 70 13.76 -0.81 0.20
N TYR A 71 13.81 -1.26 -1.05
CA TYR A 71 14.11 -2.66 -1.33
C TYR A 71 15.62 -2.86 -1.34
N GLU A 72 16.14 -3.52 -0.30
CA GLU A 72 17.58 -3.73 -0.12
C GLU A 72 18.18 -4.72 -1.14
N GLY A 73 17.34 -5.51 -1.83
CA GLY A 73 17.79 -6.45 -2.87
C GLY A 73 18.64 -7.61 -2.33
N HIS A 74 19.31 -8.33 -3.24
CA HIS A 74 20.31 -9.34 -2.87
C HIS A 74 21.67 -8.68 -2.59
N LYS A 75 22.51 -9.31 -1.75
CA LYS A 75 23.82 -8.86 -1.21
C LYS A 75 24.80 -8.14 -2.18
N ASN A 76 24.58 -8.14 -3.49
CA ASN A 76 25.43 -7.51 -4.50
C ASN A 76 24.71 -6.49 -5.42
N LYS A 77 23.47 -6.07 -5.10
CA LYS A 77 22.76 -5.01 -5.83
C LYS A 77 22.58 -3.78 -4.93
N LYS A 78 22.67 -2.58 -5.54
CA LYS A 78 22.36 -1.33 -4.84
C LYS A 78 20.88 -1.36 -4.40
N PRO A 79 20.55 -0.83 -3.21
CA PRO A 79 19.16 -0.68 -2.79
C PRO A 79 18.38 0.11 -3.85
N THR A 80 17.18 -0.36 -4.18
CA THR A 80 16.27 0.33 -5.09
C THR A 80 15.17 0.98 -4.29
N THR A 81 15.05 2.30 -4.39
CA THR A 81 13.90 3.03 -3.86
C THR A 81 12.70 2.76 -4.75
N MET A 82 11.69 2.12 -4.18
CA MET A 82 10.42 1.89 -4.86
C MET A 82 9.48 3.06 -4.59
N PRO A 83 8.52 3.37 -5.48
CA PRO A 83 7.54 4.43 -5.25
C PRO A 83 6.46 3.98 -4.25
N TYR A 84 6.84 3.25 -3.19
CA TYR A 84 5.95 2.80 -2.13
C TYR A 84 6.42 3.38 -0.80
N TRP A 85 5.50 3.90 -0.01
CA TRP A 85 5.76 4.45 1.32
C TRP A 85 4.87 3.74 2.32
N TYR A 86 5.38 3.51 3.53
CA TYR A 86 4.61 2.87 4.58
C TYR A 86 3.32 3.63 4.85
N ALA A 87 2.22 2.88 4.96
CA ALA A 87 0.91 3.45 5.25
C ALA A 87 0.92 4.17 6.61
N PRO A 88 0.34 5.37 6.72
CA PRO A 88 0.20 6.02 8.01
C PRO A 88 -0.79 5.26 8.89
N ALA A 89 -0.60 5.32 10.21
CA ALA A 89 -1.40 4.57 11.18
C ALA A 89 -2.91 4.91 11.10
N LEU A 90 -3.22 6.17 10.76
CA LEU A 90 -4.59 6.68 10.61
C LEU A 90 -5.46 5.90 9.60
N LEU A 91 -4.85 5.18 8.66
CA LEU A 91 -5.60 4.29 7.74
C LEU A 91 -6.32 3.18 8.49
N PHE A 92 -5.76 2.71 9.60
CA PHE A 92 -6.31 1.58 10.35
C PHE A 92 -7.43 2.00 11.30
N ASP A 93 -7.60 3.31 11.52
CA ASP A 93 -8.59 3.86 12.46
C ASP A 93 -9.88 4.34 11.75
N ASP A 94 -9.81 4.73 10.47
CA ASP A 94 -10.95 5.26 9.72
C ASP A 94 -10.97 4.75 8.27
N GLN A 95 -12.04 4.00 7.94
CA GLN A 95 -12.26 3.42 6.63
C GLN A 95 -12.47 4.47 5.52
N LEU A 96 -13.07 5.63 5.84
CA LEU A 96 -13.23 6.71 4.86
C LEU A 96 -11.88 7.29 4.47
N VAL A 97 -11.02 7.48 5.47
CA VAL A 97 -9.66 7.95 5.24
C VAL A 97 -8.86 6.91 4.46
N ALA A 98 -8.96 5.63 4.82
CA ALA A 98 -8.32 4.56 4.05
C ALA A 98 -8.75 4.55 2.58
N ALA A 99 -10.06 4.69 2.30
CA ALA A 99 -10.58 4.75 0.94
C ALA A 99 -10.04 5.97 0.17
N GLU A 100 -9.93 7.14 0.80
CA GLU A 100 -9.36 8.34 0.17
C GLU A 100 -7.89 8.14 -0.21
N TRP A 101 -7.08 7.62 0.72
CA TRP A 101 -5.67 7.35 0.49
C TRP A 101 -5.44 6.31 -0.61
N ALA A 102 -6.28 5.26 -0.66
CA ALA A 102 -6.24 4.27 -1.73
C ALA A 102 -6.53 4.92 -3.10
N ARG A 103 -7.58 5.74 -3.20
CA ARG A 103 -7.94 6.45 -4.43
C ARG A 103 -6.83 7.39 -4.90
N LYS A 104 -6.26 8.21 -4.00
CA LYS A 104 -5.11 9.08 -4.31
C LYS A 104 -3.92 8.31 -4.85
N SER A 105 -3.63 7.15 -4.24
CA SER A 105 -2.50 6.29 -4.62
C SER A 105 -2.71 5.58 -5.97
N ALA A 106 -3.95 5.18 -6.29
CA ALA A 106 -4.29 4.48 -7.53
C ALA A 106 -4.10 5.36 -8.80
N VAL A 107 -4.18 6.68 -8.67
CA VAL A 107 -3.98 7.63 -9.78
C VAL A 107 -2.54 7.60 -10.31
N ASN A 108 -1.57 7.20 -9.49
CA ASN A 108 -0.14 7.15 -9.84
C ASN A 108 0.29 5.93 -10.66
N SER A 109 -0.65 5.15 -11.18
CA SER A 109 -0.40 3.86 -11.83
C SER A 109 -0.53 3.84 -13.34
N GLN A 110 -0.14 4.95 -13.99
CA GLN A 110 0.08 4.99 -15.44
C GLN A 110 1.39 4.29 -15.83
#